data_AF-A0AA43XMZ2-F1
#
_entry.id   AF-A0AA43XMZ2-F1
#
_cell.length_a   1.000
_cell.length_b   1.000
_cell.length_c   1.000
_cell.angle_alpha   90.00
_cell.angle_beta   90.00
_cell.angle_gamma   90.00
#
_symmetry.space_group_name_H-M   'P 1'
#
loop_
_entity.id
_entity.type
_entity.pdbx_description
1 polymer ?
#
loop_
_entity_poly.entity_id
_entity_poly.type
_entity_poly.pdbx_seq_one_letter_code
_entity_poly.pdbx_strand_id
1 'polypeptide(L)'
;MKKQWILLLVLLLTMSLAIMGCGDEDAEADEENGEEVVGENGEDDGEEDAVEEEEVDEVVEGEYPNGTYRGIFEDGGDQQVSIQFSVEDGNLHDVRFRHLYYGGTDYSELEEGDALYGIVEQHEQIAEYFEGKPVSSITDLYNPGDFVDDVDAATGATLRGNKVLSAMVDGLNRGLYSPDADYTLDLPDYQDGTYRGIYGDGGDQQVSIQFSLEDGNIYDMSFRHLYYGGTDYRELEEGDALYGIVEQHEQIAEYFEGKALNDIAELHNPGDFVDDVDAATGATIRANKVYSAIRDGLNRGIYSPANGYSTDLLEDVEDGRYRGTFGDRGYQQVSVQFYVEDGMINDLSYRHLYHSDNDYREMEEGDALYGIYEQHLQIAEYLEGQPLETIYDLHTPGDFVDDVDVATGATIRSNKVFSAIMNGLSRGIY
;
A
#
# COMPACT_ATOMS: atom_id res chain seq x y z
N MET A 1 21.09 -34.56 -15.94
CA MET A 1 20.88 -34.82 -14.49
C MET A 1 19.86 -33.87 -13.84
N LYS A 2 19.64 -32.64 -14.32
CA LYS A 2 18.59 -31.74 -13.78
C LYS A 2 17.13 -32.10 -14.13
N LYS A 3 16.87 -32.84 -15.21
CA LYS A 3 15.50 -33.25 -15.62
C LYS A 3 14.89 -34.41 -14.83
N GLN A 4 15.67 -35.14 -14.03
CA GLN A 4 15.16 -36.23 -13.20
C GLN A 4 14.76 -35.79 -11.79
N TRP A 5 15.18 -34.59 -11.36
CA TRP A 5 14.82 -34.03 -10.05
C TRP A 5 13.44 -33.38 -10.05
N ILE A 6 13.06 -32.73 -11.15
CA ILE A 6 11.73 -32.11 -11.30
C ILE A 6 10.62 -33.18 -11.33
N LEU A 7 10.89 -34.34 -11.94
CA LEU A 7 9.92 -35.45 -11.96
C LEU A 7 9.72 -36.10 -10.58
N LEU A 8 10.71 -35.99 -9.68
CA LEU A 8 10.65 -36.57 -8.33
C LEU A 8 9.92 -35.65 -7.34
N LEU A 9 9.97 -34.33 -7.57
CA LEU A 9 9.27 -33.32 -6.79
C LEU A 9 7.77 -33.27 -7.12
N VAL A 10 7.41 -33.44 -8.40
CA VAL A 10 5.99 -33.55 -8.82
C VAL A 10 5.36 -34.86 -8.36
N LEU A 11 6.12 -35.96 -8.25
CA LEU A 11 5.60 -37.23 -7.73
C LEU A 11 5.35 -37.21 -6.21
N LEU A 12 6.14 -36.43 -5.46
CA LEU A 12 5.98 -36.25 -4.01
C LEU A 12 4.75 -35.41 -3.64
N LEU A 13 4.39 -34.43 -4.48
CA LEU A 13 3.19 -33.61 -4.27
C LEU A 13 1.88 -34.39 -4.50
N THR A 14 1.92 -35.46 -5.32
CA THR A 14 0.74 -36.29 -5.60
C THR A 14 0.49 -37.41 -4.60
N MET A 15 1.41 -37.69 -3.66
CA MET A 15 1.24 -38.74 -2.64
C MET A 15 0.69 -38.25 -1.29
N SER A 16 0.58 -36.94 -1.05
CA SER A 16 0.00 -36.38 0.19
C SER A 16 -1.52 -36.22 0.16
N LEU A 17 -2.19 -36.54 -0.95
CA LEU A 17 -3.64 -36.38 -1.13
C LEU A 17 -4.45 -37.68 -1.12
N ALA A 18 -3.87 -38.80 -0.70
CA ALA A 18 -4.55 -40.10 -0.70
C ALA A 18 -4.28 -40.97 0.53
N ILE A 19 -4.37 -40.41 1.74
CA ILE A 19 -4.49 -41.23 2.98
C ILE A 19 -5.50 -40.57 3.94
N MET A 20 -6.79 -40.70 3.63
CA MET A 20 -7.85 -40.71 4.65
C MET A 20 -8.96 -41.62 4.15
N GLY A 21 -8.96 -42.87 4.63
CA GLY A 21 -9.96 -43.85 4.26
C GLY A 21 -9.66 -45.26 4.74
N CYS A 22 -10.50 -45.72 5.67
CA CYS A 22 -10.76 -47.09 6.12
C CYS A 22 -9.84 -47.73 7.17
N GLY A 23 -10.45 -48.02 8.32
CA GLY A 23 -9.97 -48.97 9.32
C GLY A 23 -10.96 -49.11 10.47
N ASP A 24 -12.05 -49.86 10.25
CA ASP A 24 -12.91 -50.45 11.29
C ASP A 24 -12.17 -51.59 12.01
N GLU A 25 -12.35 -51.72 13.33
CA GLU A 25 -12.82 -52.91 14.07
C GLU A 25 -12.58 -52.78 15.60
N ASP A 26 -13.70 -52.82 16.36
CA ASP A 26 -13.99 -53.55 17.64
C ASP A 26 -13.07 -53.42 18.87
N ALA A 27 -13.48 -53.38 20.14
CA ALA A 27 -14.72 -53.41 20.95
C ALA A 27 -14.27 -52.95 22.38
N GLU A 28 -15.06 -52.49 23.36
CA GLU A 28 -16.18 -53.08 24.11
C GLU A 28 -16.81 -51.93 24.94
N ALA A 29 -18.12 -51.72 24.90
CA ALA A 29 -19.13 -52.13 25.91
C ALA A 29 -18.97 -51.53 27.31
N ASP A 30 -19.88 -50.60 27.66
CA ASP A 30 -20.59 -50.63 28.95
C ASP A 30 -21.95 -49.92 28.78
N GLU A 31 -23.02 -50.68 28.99
CA GLU A 31 -24.41 -50.22 29.13
C GLU A 31 -24.66 -49.78 30.59
N GLU A 32 -25.39 -48.68 30.82
CA GLU A 32 -26.71 -48.75 31.44
C GLU A 32 -27.38 -47.37 31.68
N ASN A 33 -28.71 -47.38 31.48
CA ASN A 33 -29.77 -46.56 32.10
C ASN A 33 -30.01 -45.11 31.64
N GLY A 34 -30.81 -45.00 30.56
CA GLY A 34 -32.23 -44.61 30.59
C GLY A 34 -32.72 -43.50 31.53
N GLU A 35 -33.30 -42.45 30.92
CA GLU A 35 -34.63 -41.95 31.26
C GLU A 35 -35.15 -41.03 30.14
N GLU A 36 -36.28 -41.40 29.54
CA GLU A 36 -37.09 -40.53 28.67
C GLU A 36 -37.76 -39.44 29.51
N VAL A 37 -37.69 -38.18 29.04
CA VAL A 37 -38.70 -37.18 29.38
C VAL A 37 -39.17 -36.48 28.10
N VAL A 38 -40.48 -36.63 27.87
CA VAL A 38 -41.30 -36.00 26.85
C VAL A 38 -41.67 -34.58 27.28
N GLY A 39 -41.65 -33.64 26.32
CA GLY A 39 -42.27 -32.32 26.37
C GLY A 39 -41.42 -31.34 25.56
N GLU A 40 -41.91 -30.48 24.69
CA GLU A 40 -43.24 -30.10 24.20
C GLU A 40 -42.94 -29.22 22.96
N ASN A 41 -43.83 -29.21 21.96
CA ASN A 41 -43.70 -28.37 20.78
C ASN A 41 -43.79 -26.88 21.16
N GLY A 42 -42.82 -26.09 20.70
CA GLY A 42 -42.93 -24.64 20.54
C GLY A 42 -42.45 -24.28 19.14
N GLU A 43 -43.41 -24.03 18.25
CA GLU A 43 -43.20 -23.28 17.00
C GLU A 43 -42.77 -21.86 17.41
N ASP A 44 -41.57 -21.44 17.00
CA ASP A 44 -41.13 -20.06 17.07
C ASP A 44 -40.66 -19.68 15.65
N ASP A 45 -41.57 -19.01 14.94
CA ASP A 45 -41.34 -18.40 13.64
C ASP A 45 -40.44 -17.18 13.86
N GLY A 46 -39.13 -17.40 13.89
CA GLY A 46 -38.14 -16.33 13.86
C GLY A 46 -38.09 -15.73 12.45
N GLU A 47 -38.65 -14.53 12.32
CA GLU A 47 -38.43 -13.64 11.18
C GLU A 47 -36.92 -13.55 10.89
N GLU A 48 -36.50 -14.04 9.72
CA GLU A 48 -35.21 -13.72 9.15
C GLU A 48 -35.23 -12.22 8.82
N ASP A 49 -34.77 -11.41 9.77
CA ASP A 49 -34.40 -10.03 9.51
C ASP A 49 -33.33 -10.06 8.42
N ALA A 50 -33.73 -9.68 7.21
CA ALA A 50 -32.83 -9.32 6.15
C ALA A 50 -31.96 -8.18 6.69
N VAL A 51 -30.71 -8.50 6.98
CA VAL A 51 -29.67 -7.49 7.19
C VAL A 51 -29.60 -6.73 5.87
N GLU A 52 -30.10 -5.50 5.86
CA GLU A 52 -29.82 -4.56 4.77
C GLU A 52 -28.29 -4.45 4.69
N GLU A 53 -27.70 -4.98 3.63
CA GLU A 53 -26.31 -4.71 3.29
C GLU A 53 -26.21 -3.19 3.10
N GLU A 54 -25.58 -2.50 4.06
CA GLU A 54 -25.23 -1.10 3.88
C GLU A 54 -24.31 -1.02 2.66
N GLU A 55 -24.77 -0.35 1.60
CA GLU A 55 -23.95 -0.02 0.45
C GLU A 55 -22.81 0.89 0.94
N VAL A 56 -21.59 0.35 0.95
CA VAL A 56 -20.34 1.09 1.20
C VAL A 56 -20.05 1.93 -0.04
N ASP A 57 -20.78 3.05 -0.19
CA ASP A 57 -20.87 3.81 -1.45
C ASP A 57 -20.15 5.17 -1.44
N GLU A 58 -19.49 5.56 -0.34
CA GLU A 58 -19.05 6.97 -0.15
C GLU A 58 -17.55 7.26 -0.40
N VAL A 59 -16.71 6.27 -0.71
CA VAL A 59 -15.24 6.46 -0.71
C VAL A 59 -14.69 7.21 -1.96
N VAL A 60 -15.49 7.38 -3.02
CA VAL A 60 -15.00 7.90 -4.32
C VAL A 60 -15.85 9.05 -4.86
N GLU A 61 -16.30 9.95 -3.99
CA GLU A 61 -16.91 11.21 -4.42
C GLU A 61 -15.85 12.28 -4.67
N GLY A 62 -15.72 12.72 -5.92
CA GLY A 62 -14.83 13.83 -6.27
C GLY A 62 -14.87 14.18 -7.76
N GLU A 63 -14.83 15.47 -8.08
CA GLU A 63 -14.52 15.93 -9.44
C GLU A 63 -13.01 15.76 -9.68
N TYR A 64 -12.62 14.67 -10.33
CA TYR A 64 -11.23 14.41 -10.71
C TYR A 64 -10.89 15.16 -12.00
N PRO A 65 -9.82 16.00 -12.01
CA PRO A 65 -9.37 16.65 -13.23
C PRO A 65 -9.01 15.68 -14.36
N ASN A 66 -9.17 16.11 -15.60
CA ASN A 66 -8.81 15.28 -16.74
C ASN A 66 -7.29 15.06 -16.82
N GLY A 67 -6.89 13.80 -17.06
CA GLY A 67 -5.50 13.41 -17.25
C GLY A 67 -5.18 12.02 -16.72
N THR A 68 -3.90 11.68 -16.72
CA THR A 68 -3.39 10.38 -16.28
C THR A 68 -3.16 10.32 -14.77
N TYR A 69 -3.58 9.22 -14.16
CA TYR A 69 -3.35 8.85 -12.78
C TYR A 69 -2.50 7.58 -12.69
N ARG A 70 -1.73 7.44 -11.61
CA ARG A 70 -0.93 6.25 -11.33
C ARG A 70 -0.90 5.98 -9.84
N GLY A 71 -1.19 4.74 -9.48
CA GLY A 71 -1.10 4.30 -8.10
C GLY A 71 -0.55 2.89 -7.97
N ILE A 72 -0.23 2.54 -6.74
CA ILE A 72 0.41 1.29 -6.36
C ILE A 72 -0.27 0.70 -5.13
N PHE A 73 -0.21 -0.62 -5.04
CA PHE A 73 -0.47 -1.35 -3.81
C PHE A 73 0.76 -2.19 -3.45
N GLU A 74 1.27 -1.98 -2.25
CA GLU A 74 2.41 -2.68 -1.66
C GLU A 74 1.94 -3.48 -0.45
N ASP A 75 2.43 -4.70 -0.28
CA ASP A 75 2.17 -5.52 0.90
C ASP A 75 3.24 -6.60 1.05
N GLY A 76 3.68 -6.85 2.28
CA GLY A 76 4.60 -7.94 2.59
C GLY A 76 6.04 -7.77 2.10
N GLY A 77 6.45 -6.58 1.69
CA GLY A 77 7.80 -6.31 1.16
C GLY A 77 7.83 -6.02 -0.34
N ASP A 78 6.72 -6.26 -1.05
CA ASP A 78 6.66 -6.19 -2.51
C ASP A 78 5.58 -5.21 -2.98
N GLN A 79 5.86 -4.53 -4.09
CA GLN A 79 4.82 -3.86 -4.89
C GLN A 79 4.02 -4.94 -5.61
N GLN A 80 2.77 -5.15 -5.21
CA GLN A 80 1.95 -6.24 -5.77
C GLN A 80 1.10 -5.78 -6.96
N VAL A 81 0.68 -4.52 -6.97
CA VAL A 81 -0.08 -3.93 -8.08
C VAL A 81 0.49 -2.56 -8.38
N SER A 82 0.69 -2.26 -9.66
CA SER A 82 0.78 -0.88 -10.15
C SER A 82 -0.18 -0.72 -11.32
N ILE A 83 -0.94 0.36 -11.30
CA ILE A 83 -1.97 0.65 -12.29
C ILE A 83 -1.82 2.06 -12.83
N GLN A 84 -2.17 2.24 -14.10
CA GLN A 84 -2.39 3.53 -14.72
C GLN A 84 -3.78 3.55 -15.34
N PHE A 85 -4.43 4.70 -15.25
CA PHE A 85 -5.66 5.01 -15.97
C PHE A 85 -5.68 6.52 -16.24
N SER A 86 -6.53 6.94 -17.16
CA SER A 86 -6.86 8.33 -17.44
C SER A 86 -8.28 8.60 -16.94
N VAL A 87 -8.54 9.84 -16.52
CA VAL A 87 -9.90 10.33 -16.29
C VAL A 87 -10.22 11.34 -17.38
N GLU A 88 -11.35 11.15 -18.06
CA GLU A 88 -11.90 12.12 -19.02
C GLU A 88 -13.39 12.34 -18.70
N ASP A 89 -13.73 13.59 -18.34
CA ASP A 89 -15.11 13.99 -18.00
C ASP A 89 -15.72 13.10 -16.91
N GLY A 90 -14.92 12.73 -15.90
CA GLY A 90 -15.30 11.87 -14.78
C GLY A 90 -15.36 10.37 -15.09
N ASN A 91 -14.93 9.94 -16.29
CA ASN A 91 -14.92 8.53 -16.68
C ASN A 91 -13.50 8.00 -16.85
N LEU A 92 -13.32 6.72 -16.55
CA LEU A 92 -12.06 5.99 -16.65
C LEU A 92 -11.77 5.60 -18.09
N HIS A 93 -10.52 5.79 -18.51
CA HIS A 93 -9.99 5.43 -19.81
C HIS A 93 -8.58 4.86 -19.69
N ASP A 94 -8.11 4.12 -20.69
CA ASP A 94 -6.72 3.62 -20.78
C ASP A 94 -6.27 2.85 -19.52
N VAL A 95 -7.20 2.13 -18.90
CA VAL A 95 -6.92 1.35 -17.68
C VAL A 95 -5.95 0.24 -18.03
N ARG A 96 -4.80 0.19 -17.36
CA ARG A 96 -3.78 -0.84 -17.60
C ARG A 96 -2.91 -1.09 -16.38
N PHE A 97 -2.56 -2.35 -16.20
CA PHE A 97 -1.59 -2.76 -15.20
C PHE A 97 -0.18 -2.51 -15.70
N ARG A 98 0.64 -1.93 -14.83
CA ARG A 98 2.06 -1.67 -15.06
C ARG A 98 2.96 -2.68 -14.35
N HIS A 99 2.42 -3.33 -13.32
CA HIS A 99 3.08 -4.39 -12.58
C HIS A 99 2.04 -5.22 -11.84
N LEU A 100 2.22 -6.54 -11.84
CA LEU A 100 1.36 -7.49 -11.15
C LEU A 100 2.25 -8.57 -10.54
N TYR A 101 2.44 -8.54 -9.22
CA TYR A 101 3.33 -9.47 -8.55
C TYR A 101 2.71 -10.06 -7.30
N TYR A 102 2.91 -11.36 -7.12
CA TYR A 102 2.61 -12.00 -5.85
C TYR A 102 3.36 -13.30 -5.65
N GLY A 103 3.77 -13.53 -4.40
CA GLY A 103 4.26 -14.84 -3.96
C GLY A 103 5.46 -15.31 -4.77
N GLY A 104 6.34 -14.39 -5.18
CA GLY A 104 7.51 -14.71 -5.99
C GLY A 104 7.27 -14.79 -7.49
N THR A 105 6.06 -14.48 -7.97
CA THR A 105 5.71 -14.54 -9.40
C THR A 105 5.31 -13.16 -9.90
N ASP A 106 6.00 -12.67 -10.92
CA ASP A 106 5.57 -11.52 -11.71
C ASP A 106 4.61 -12.00 -12.81
N TYR A 107 3.33 -11.70 -12.65
CA TYR A 107 2.29 -12.06 -13.61
C TYR A 107 2.40 -11.27 -14.91
N SER A 108 3.04 -10.09 -14.90
CA SER A 108 3.25 -9.30 -16.12
C SER A 108 4.26 -9.92 -17.08
N GLU A 109 5.02 -10.93 -16.64
CA GLU A 109 5.96 -11.70 -17.45
C GLU A 109 5.39 -13.03 -17.98
N LEU A 110 4.16 -13.40 -17.62
CA LEU A 110 3.54 -14.66 -18.03
C LEU A 110 3.02 -14.61 -19.48
N GLU A 111 3.11 -15.75 -20.17
CA GLU A 111 2.61 -15.93 -21.53
C GLU A 111 1.49 -17.00 -21.60
N GLU A 112 0.71 -16.99 -22.69
CA GLU A 112 -0.34 -17.97 -22.93
C GLU A 112 0.22 -19.41 -22.82
N GLY A 113 -0.38 -20.20 -21.93
CA GLY A 113 0.05 -21.57 -21.64
C GLY A 113 0.84 -21.73 -20.34
N ASP A 114 1.24 -20.63 -19.70
CA ASP A 114 1.74 -20.67 -18.33
C ASP A 114 0.62 -21.02 -17.35
N ALA A 115 0.97 -21.74 -16.27
CA ALA A 115 -0.01 -22.29 -15.33
C ALA A 115 -0.87 -21.23 -14.61
N LEU A 116 -0.36 -20.01 -14.50
CA LEU A 116 -1.02 -18.89 -13.83
C LEU A 116 -1.47 -17.80 -14.81
N TYR A 117 -1.41 -18.04 -16.13
CA TYR A 117 -1.77 -17.05 -17.15
C TYR A 117 -3.22 -16.57 -17.02
N GLY A 118 -4.14 -17.42 -16.55
CA GLY A 118 -5.53 -16.99 -16.30
C GLY A 118 -5.66 -15.83 -15.30
N ILE A 119 -4.67 -15.62 -14.41
CA ILE A 119 -4.64 -14.43 -13.54
C ILE A 119 -4.42 -13.16 -14.36
N VAL A 120 -3.59 -13.22 -15.41
CA VAL A 120 -3.38 -12.09 -16.34
C VAL A 120 -4.69 -11.76 -17.05
N GLU A 121 -5.36 -12.77 -17.60
CA GLU A 121 -6.65 -12.61 -18.30
C GLU A 121 -7.72 -11.98 -17.39
N GLN A 122 -7.76 -12.36 -16.11
CA GLN A 122 -8.69 -11.76 -15.16
C GLN A 122 -8.37 -10.28 -14.86
N HIS A 123 -7.10 -9.90 -14.79
CA HIS A 123 -6.73 -8.48 -14.67
C HIS A 123 -7.05 -7.71 -15.95
N GLU A 124 -6.86 -8.30 -17.13
CA GLU A 124 -7.28 -7.68 -18.39
C GLU A 124 -8.79 -7.43 -18.42
N GLN A 125 -9.61 -8.38 -17.93
CA GLN A 125 -11.06 -8.18 -17.79
C GLN A 125 -11.42 -7.03 -16.83
N ILE A 126 -10.68 -6.86 -15.73
CA ILE A 126 -10.86 -5.70 -14.84
C ILE A 126 -10.60 -4.39 -15.59
N ALA A 127 -9.50 -4.33 -16.35
CA ALA A 127 -9.16 -3.15 -17.13
C ALA A 127 -10.23 -2.84 -18.20
N GLU A 128 -10.69 -3.85 -18.93
CA GLU A 128 -11.75 -3.71 -19.93
C GLU A 128 -13.09 -3.29 -19.33
N TYR A 129 -13.44 -3.82 -18.15
CA TYR A 129 -14.68 -3.48 -17.46
C TYR A 129 -14.78 -1.99 -17.15
N PHE A 130 -13.68 -1.37 -16.73
CA PHE A 130 -13.65 0.04 -16.32
C PHE A 130 -13.62 1.03 -17.49
N GLU A 131 -13.36 0.57 -18.71
CA GLU A 131 -13.26 1.47 -19.86
C GLU A 131 -14.58 2.22 -20.13
N GLY A 132 -14.54 3.55 -20.04
CA GLY A 132 -15.67 4.47 -20.20
C GLY A 132 -16.65 4.50 -19.01
N LYS A 133 -16.37 3.84 -17.90
CA LYS A 133 -17.20 3.89 -16.69
C LYS A 133 -16.86 5.09 -15.81
N PRO A 134 -17.80 5.60 -14.99
CA PRO A 134 -17.50 6.67 -14.04
C PRO A 134 -16.44 6.21 -13.02
N VAL A 135 -15.63 7.14 -12.52
CA VAL A 135 -14.61 6.83 -11.49
C VAL A 135 -15.22 6.17 -10.25
N SER A 136 -16.45 6.51 -9.87
CA SER A 136 -17.14 5.88 -8.74
C SER A 136 -17.31 4.37 -8.89
N SER A 137 -17.32 3.83 -10.12
CA SER A 137 -17.47 2.39 -10.36
C SER A 137 -16.33 1.54 -9.82
N ILE A 138 -15.19 2.12 -9.40
CA ILE A 138 -14.09 1.33 -8.84
C ILE A 138 -14.51 0.54 -7.59
N THR A 139 -15.56 0.97 -6.88
CA THR A 139 -16.14 0.23 -5.74
C THR A 139 -16.70 -1.13 -6.14
N ASP A 140 -17.01 -1.36 -7.43
CA ASP A 140 -17.38 -2.67 -7.96
C ASP A 140 -16.28 -3.73 -7.66
N LEU A 141 -15.02 -3.31 -7.45
CA LEU A 141 -13.91 -4.21 -7.07
C LEU A 141 -14.07 -4.87 -5.69
N TYR A 142 -15.05 -4.48 -4.88
CA TYR A 142 -15.46 -5.26 -3.72
C TYR A 142 -16.10 -6.59 -4.11
N ASN A 143 -16.73 -6.65 -5.29
CA ASN A 143 -17.43 -7.82 -5.83
C ASN A 143 -16.96 -8.16 -7.26
N PRO A 144 -15.66 -8.47 -7.47
CA PRO A 144 -15.10 -8.67 -8.81
C PRO A 144 -15.68 -9.88 -9.56
N GLY A 145 -16.30 -10.82 -8.84
CA GLY A 145 -16.98 -11.98 -9.43
C GLY A 145 -18.21 -11.62 -10.27
N ASP A 146 -18.73 -10.39 -10.17
CA ASP A 146 -19.89 -9.95 -10.95
C ASP A 146 -19.54 -9.59 -12.40
N PHE A 147 -18.26 -9.32 -12.68
CA PHE A 147 -17.82 -8.88 -14.00
C PHE A 147 -16.52 -9.52 -14.50
N VAL A 148 -15.89 -10.38 -13.70
CA VAL A 148 -14.73 -11.16 -14.12
C VAL A 148 -15.08 -12.64 -14.15
N ASP A 149 -14.84 -13.26 -15.30
CA ASP A 149 -15.06 -14.68 -15.51
C ASP A 149 -14.09 -15.54 -14.66
N ASP A 150 -14.62 -16.64 -14.12
CA ASP A 150 -13.82 -17.68 -13.50
C ASP A 150 -12.93 -18.35 -14.56
N VAL A 151 -11.66 -18.60 -14.22
CA VAL A 151 -10.73 -19.38 -15.03
C VAL A 151 -10.37 -20.68 -14.32
N ASP A 152 -9.97 -21.70 -15.09
CA ASP A 152 -9.69 -23.06 -14.60
C ASP A 152 -8.62 -23.16 -13.46
N ALA A 153 -7.97 -22.05 -13.08
CA ALA A 153 -6.98 -21.94 -12.01
C ALA A 153 -7.25 -20.83 -10.97
N ALA A 154 -8.27 -19.98 -11.15
CA ALA A 154 -8.59 -18.87 -10.25
C ALA A 154 -10.06 -18.47 -10.39
N THR A 155 -10.79 -18.39 -9.29
CA THR A 155 -12.15 -17.83 -9.33
C THR A 155 -12.09 -16.31 -9.32
N GLY A 156 -13.10 -15.62 -9.85
CA GLY A 156 -13.24 -14.17 -9.76
C GLY A 156 -13.21 -13.69 -8.30
N ALA A 157 -13.75 -14.49 -7.36
CA ALA A 157 -13.64 -14.24 -5.91
C ALA A 157 -12.21 -14.36 -5.33
N THR A 158 -11.27 -14.92 -6.09
CA THR A 158 -9.84 -14.98 -5.75
C THR A 158 -9.09 -13.74 -6.25
N LEU A 159 -9.72 -12.93 -7.12
CA LEU A 159 -9.14 -11.67 -7.55
C LEU A 159 -8.96 -10.78 -6.35
N ARG A 160 -7.77 -10.19 -6.27
CA ARG A 160 -7.48 -9.20 -5.25
C ARG A 160 -8.07 -7.87 -5.70
N GLY A 161 -9.39 -7.84 -5.89
CA GLY A 161 -10.15 -6.65 -6.27
C GLY A 161 -9.78 -5.49 -5.35
N ASN A 162 -9.74 -5.75 -4.04
CA ASN A 162 -9.34 -4.77 -3.04
C ASN A 162 -7.90 -4.24 -3.23
N LYS A 163 -6.94 -5.04 -3.76
CA LYS A 163 -5.59 -4.53 -4.08
C LYS A 163 -5.60 -3.62 -5.30
N VAL A 164 -6.42 -3.93 -6.29
CA VAL A 164 -6.61 -3.07 -7.47
C VAL A 164 -7.31 -1.79 -7.04
N LEU A 165 -8.36 -1.87 -6.22
CA LEU A 165 -9.10 -0.75 -5.66
C LEU A 165 -8.15 0.17 -4.89
N SER A 166 -7.40 -0.37 -3.92
CA SER A 166 -6.42 0.40 -3.16
C SER A 166 -5.37 1.06 -4.07
N ALA A 167 -4.93 0.40 -5.16
CA ALA A 167 -4.00 1.00 -6.11
C ALA A 167 -4.66 2.12 -6.94
N MET A 168 -5.95 2.01 -7.28
CA MET A 168 -6.69 3.08 -7.96
C MET A 168 -6.91 4.27 -7.04
N VAL A 169 -7.36 4.04 -5.80
CA VAL A 169 -7.53 5.07 -4.76
C VAL A 169 -6.20 5.76 -4.46
N ASP A 170 -5.10 5.00 -4.32
CA ASP A 170 -3.75 5.55 -4.17
C ASP A 170 -3.38 6.47 -5.35
N GLY A 171 -3.76 6.10 -6.57
CA GLY A 171 -3.56 6.94 -7.75
C GLY A 171 -4.38 8.23 -7.71
N LEU A 172 -5.66 8.14 -7.37
CA LEU A 172 -6.54 9.30 -7.22
C LEU A 172 -6.04 10.25 -6.14
N ASN A 173 -5.63 9.71 -4.98
CA ASN A 173 -5.16 10.51 -3.84
C ASN A 173 -3.79 11.13 -4.09
N ARG A 174 -2.93 10.51 -4.89
CA ARG A 174 -1.70 11.16 -5.38
C ARG A 174 -1.99 12.30 -6.35
N GLY A 175 -3.17 12.35 -6.95
CA GLY A 175 -3.57 13.35 -7.94
C GLY A 175 -2.97 13.08 -9.32
N LEU A 176 -3.12 14.06 -10.22
CA LEU A 176 -2.70 13.95 -11.62
C LEU A 176 -1.21 13.61 -11.74
N TYR A 177 -0.92 12.45 -12.34
CA TYR A 177 0.43 12.11 -12.74
C TYR A 177 0.84 12.89 -13.99
N SER A 178 -0.08 13.09 -14.94
CA SER A 178 0.13 13.91 -16.13
C SER A 178 -1.18 14.58 -16.52
N PRO A 179 -1.28 15.91 -16.49
CA PRO A 179 -2.50 16.61 -16.88
C PRO A 179 -2.68 16.66 -18.40
N ASP A 180 -3.93 16.67 -18.88
CA ASP A 180 -4.24 16.85 -20.32
C ASP A 180 -4.23 18.33 -20.75
N ALA A 181 -4.43 19.23 -19.79
CA ALA A 181 -4.42 20.67 -19.96
C ALA A 181 -3.92 21.36 -18.69
N ASP A 182 -3.62 22.65 -18.76
CA ASP A 182 -3.30 23.43 -17.57
C ASP A 182 -4.41 23.27 -16.52
N TYR A 183 -4.04 22.87 -15.31
CA TYR A 183 -4.95 22.77 -14.17
C TYR A 183 -4.42 23.58 -12.99
N THR A 184 -5.34 24.06 -12.16
CA THR A 184 -4.99 24.73 -10.91
C THR A 184 -4.94 23.68 -9.81
N LEU A 185 -3.80 23.58 -9.13
CA LEU A 185 -3.68 22.79 -7.92
C LEU A 185 -4.10 23.65 -6.73
N ASP A 186 -5.09 23.18 -5.98
CA ASP A 186 -5.54 23.80 -4.73
C ASP A 186 -5.42 22.76 -3.61
N LEU A 187 -4.31 22.85 -2.87
CA LEU A 187 -4.05 21.97 -1.74
C LEU A 187 -4.64 22.55 -0.46
N PRO A 188 -5.13 21.70 0.46
CA PRO A 188 -5.44 22.16 1.81
C PRO A 188 -4.18 22.64 2.53
N ASP A 189 -4.37 23.36 3.63
CA ASP A 189 -3.28 23.74 4.51
C ASP A 189 -2.72 22.48 5.21
N TYR A 190 -1.41 22.29 5.11
CA TYR A 190 -0.68 21.22 5.79
C TYR A 190 0.09 21.77 6.99
N GLN A 191 0.28 20.92 7.99
CA GLN A 191 0.96 21.27 9.24
C GLN A 191 2.48 21.45 9.02
N ASP A 192 3.10 22.30 9.85
CA ASP A 192 4.54 22.49 9.81
C ASP A 192 5.30 21.27 10.31
N GLY A 193 6.25 20.80 9.51
CA GLY A 193 7.19 19.74 9.86
C GLY A 193 7.64 18.95 8.64
N THR A 194 8.26 17.80 8.89
CA THR A 194 8.86 16.98 7.86
C THR A 194 7.87 15.97 7.29
N TYR A 195 7.85 15.85 5.97
CA TYR A 195 7.09 14.88 5.20
C TYR A 195 8.03 13.94 4.45
N ARG A 196 7.56 12.71 4.20
CA ARG A 196 8.30 11.70 3.44
C ARG A 196 7.35 10.91 2.57
N GLY A 197 7.68 10.83 1.29
CA GLY A 197 6.92 10.04 0.34
C GLY A 197 7.79 9.35 -0.69
N ILE A 198 7.13 8.48 -1.44
CA ILE A 198 7.72 7.60 -2.43
C ILE A 198 6.93 7.62 -3.73
N TYR A 199 7.61 7.29 -4.81
CA TYR A 199 7.00 6.87 -6.06
C TYR A 199 7.56 5.49 -6.42
N GLY A 200 6.67 4.50 -6.50
CA GLY A 200 6.95 3.15 -7.01
C GLY A 200 6.36 2.96 -8.40
N ASP A 201 7.07 2.22 -9.24
CA ASP A 201 6.56 1.78 -10.55
C ASP A 201 7.38 0.57 -11.03
N GLY A 202 6.72 -0.41 -11.66
CA GLY A 202 7.38 -1.59 -12.21
C GLY A 202 8.07 -2.50 -11.19
N GLY A 203 7.58 -2.57 -9.95
CA GLY A 203 8.17 -3.39 -8.88
C GLY A 203 9.21 -2.67 -8.03
N ASP A 204 9.66 -1.49 -8.46
CA ASP A 204 10.72 -0.74 -7.81
C ASP A 204 10.20 0.55 -7.19
N GLN A 205 10.68 0.87 -6.00
CA GLN A 205 10.62 2.24 -5.48
C GLN A 205 11.63 3.08 -6.28
N GLN A 206 11.16 3.98 -7.15
CA GLN A 206 12.03 4.73 -8.05
C GLN A 206 12.44 6.10 -7.49
N VAL A 207 11.58 6.71 -6.68
CA VAL A 207 11.87 7.99 -6.01
C VAL A 207 11.47 7.87 -4.55
N SER A 208 12.32 8.38 -3.67
CA SER A 208 11.92 8.72 -2.30
C SER A 208 12.46 10.07 -1.94
N ILE A 209 11.63 10.87 -1.31
CA ILE A 209 11.93 12.24 -0.95
C ILE A 209 11.68 12.49 0.53
N GLN A 210 12.30 13.55 1.02
CA GLN A 210 11.94 14.22 2.24
C GLN A 210 11.93 15.72 1.98
N PHE A 211 10.98 16.42 2.59
CA PHE A 211 10.93 17.87 2.60
C PHE A 211 10.27 18.32 3.90
N SER A 212 10.48 19.57 4.28
CA SER A 212 9.82 20.22 5.41
C SER A 212 8.83 21.26 4.90
N LEU A 213 7.75 21.47 5.64
CA LEU A 213 6.86 22.61 5.46
C LEU A 213 7.03 23.60 6.62
N GLU A 214 7.15 24.87 6.28
CA GLU A 214 7.09 25.99 7.22
C GLU A 214 6.18 27.09 6.65
N ASP A 215 5.08 27.39 7.34
CA ASP A 215 4.06 28.36 6.92
C ASP A 215 3.57 28.10 5.48
N GLY A 216 3.35 26.82 5.14
CA GLY A 216 2.89 26.38 3.81
C GLY A 216 3.95 26.43 2.70
N ASN A 217 5.22 26.71 3.03
CA ASN A 217 6.33 26.74 2.07
C ASN A 217 7.27 25.55 2.26
N ILE A 218 7.85 25.07 1.16
CA ILE A 218 8.74 23.91 1.12
C ILE A 218 10.17 24.31 1.49
N TYR A 219 10.82 23.53 2.34
CA TYR A 219 12.23 23.66 2.72
C TYR A 219 12.90 22.29 2.79
N ASP A 220 14.23 22.27 2.75
CA ASP A 220 15.06 21.08 2.99
C ASP A 220 14.68 19.87 2.11
N MET A 221 14.25 20.13 0.87
CA MET A 221 13.93 19.05 -0.06
C MET A 221 15.18 18.22 -0.36
N SER A 222 15.08 16.91 -0.21
CA SER A 222 16.19 15.99 -0.48
C SER A 222 15.71 14.62 -0.96
N PHE A 223 16.52 14.00 -1.81
CA PHE A 223 16.24 12.68 -2.35
C PHE A 223 16.88 11.58 -1.51
N ARG A 224 16.03 10.74 -0.93
CA ARG A 224 16.42 9.58 -0.11
C ARG A 224 16.57 8.31 -0.93
N HIS A 225 16.09 8.31 -2.18
CA HIS A 225 16.29 7.26 -3.16
C HIS A 225 16.03 7.78 -4.57
N LEU A 226 16.88 7.44 -5.54
CA LEU A 226 16.68 7.72 -6.96
C LEU A 226 17.13 6.51 -7.76
N TYR A 227 16.21 5.64 -8.13
CA TYR A 227 16.53 4.38 -8.78
C TYR A 227 15.70 4.15 -10.03
N TYR A 228 16.30 3.52 -11.03
CA TYR A 228 15.58 2.97 -12.18
C TYR A 228 16.46 2.05 -13.00
N GLY A 229 15.86 0.95 -13.47
CA GLY A 229 16.50 0.04 -14.40
C GLY A 229 17.84 -0.49 -13.89
N GLY A 230 17.93 -0.81 -12.59
CA GLY A 230 19.16 -1.34 -11.98
C GLY A 230 20.20 -0.30 -11.55
N THR A 231 19.91 0.99 -11.68
CA THR A 231 20.88 2.06 -11.35
C THR A 231 20.33 2.96 -10.24
N ASP A 232 21.03 3.05 -9.10
CA ASP A 232 20.81 4.11 -8.11
C ASP A 232 21.62 5.33 -8.52
N TYR A 233 20.93 6.38 -8.94
CA TYR A 233 21.57 7.60 -9.45
C TYR A 233 22.35 8.35 -8.38
N ARG A 234 22.05 8.15 -7.10
CA ARG A 234 22.79 8.84 -6.02
C ARG A 234 24.19 8.28 -5.83
N GLU A 235 24.48 7.13 -6.41
CA GLU A 235 25.82 6.53 -6.41
C GLU A 235 26.67 6.98 -7.60
N LEU A 236 26.11 7.79 -8.51
CA LEU A 236 26.84 8.30 -9.67
C LEU A 236 27.73 9.48 -9.28
N GLU A 237 28.90 9.55 -9.92
CA GLU A 237 29.88 10.63 -9.76
C GLU A 237 29.95 11.49 -11.02
N GLU A 238 30.46 12.72 -10.87
CA GLU A 238 30.70 13.65 -11.98
C GLU A 238 31.55 12.96 -13.08
N GLY A 239 31.03 12.95 -14.30
CA GLY A 239 31.63 12.29 -15.45
C GLY A 239 30.98 10.96 -15.83
N ASP A 240 30.06 10.42 -15.03
CA ASP A 240 29.17 9.35 -15.48
C ASP A 240 28.21 9.86 -16.56
N ALA A 241 27.86 9.01 -17.53
CA ALA A 241 26.97 9.36 -18.63
C ALA A 241 25.56 9.72 -18.16
N LEU A 242 25.13 9.22 -17.00
CA LEU A 242 23.83 9.48 -16.39
C LEU A 242 23.89 10.50 -15.24
N TYR A 243 25.06 11.06 -14.93
CA TYR A 243 25.22 12.02 -13.83
C TYR A 243 24.32 13.25 -13.96
N GLY A 244 24.04 13.69 -15.20
CA GLY A 244 23.12 14.81 -15.44
C GLY A 244 21.71 14.57 -14.87
N ILE A 245 21.29 13.31 -14.67
CA ILE A 245 20.03 13.02 -13.99
C ILE A 245 20.08 13.43 -12.51
N VAL A 246 21.23 13.26 -11.85
CA VAL A 246 21.42 13.71 -10.46
C VAL A 246 21.32 15.22 -10.38
N GLU A 247 22.04 15.94 -11.24
CA GLU A 247 22.02 17.40 -11.32
C GLU A 247 20.61 17.94 -11.55
N GLN A 248 19.81 17.26 -12.40
CA GLN A 248 18.42 17.64 -12.64
C GLN A 248 17.52 17.47 -11.41
N HIS A 249 17.74 16.44 -10.59
CA HIS A 249 16.99 16.29 -9.33
C HIS A 249 17.45 17.33 -8.29
N GLU A 250 18.74 17.63 -8.21
CA GLU A 250 19.25 18.72 -7.35
C GLU A 250 18.63 20.06 -7.72
N GLN A 251 18.50 20.38 -9.02
CA GLN A 251 17.81 21.58 -9.50
C GLN A 251 16.33 21.63 -9.07
N ILE A 252 15.62 20.49 -9.05
CA ILE A 252 14.25 20.45 -8.52
C ILE A 252 14.24 20.84 -7.04
N ALA A 253 15.13 20.26 -6.22
CA ALA A 253 15.20 20.58 -4.80
C ALA A 253 15.53 22.06 -4.55
N GLU A 254 16.52 22.60 -5.28
CA GLU A 254 16.90 24.02 -5.21
C GLU A 254 15.77 24.95 -5.64
N TYR A 255 15.02 24.57 -6.66
CA TYR A 255 13.92 25.38 -7.20
C TYR A 255 12.75 25.54 -6.22
N PHE A 256 12.42 24.47 -5.49
CA PHE A 256 11.31 24.47 -4.53
C PHE A 256 11.67 25.05 -3.16
N GLU A 257 12.92 25.39 -2.91
CA GLU A 257 13.34 25.98 -1.64
C GLU A 257 12.67 27.34 -1.41
N GLY A 258 11.86 27.42 -0.34
CA GLY A 258 11.07 28.58 0.05
C GLY A 258 9.83 28.86 -0.82
N LYS A 259 9.47 27.97 -1.76
CA LYS A 259 8.26 28.09 -2.58
C LYS A 259 7.03 27.60 -1.84
N ALA A 260 5.86 28.11 -2.23
CA ALA A 260 4.59 27.63 -1.70
C ALA A 260 4.35 26.17 -2.12
N LEU A 261 3.71 25.38 -1.26
CA LEU A 261 3.41 23.98 -1.56
C LEU A 261 2.55 23.82 -2.84
N ASN A 262 1.65 24.77 -3.13
CA ASN A 262 0.85 24.75 -4.36
C ASN A 262 1.69 24.88 -5.66
N ASP A 263 2.92 25.39 -5.58
CA ASP A 263 3.79 25.54 -6.75
C ASP A 263 4.28 24.18 -7.28
N ILE A 264 4.08 23.07 -6.56
CA ILE A 264 4.51 21.73 -7.04
C ILE A 264 3.85 21.31 -8.35
N ALA A 265 2.73 21.94 -8.75
CA ALA A 265 2.12 21.75 -10.07
C ALA A 265 3.07 22.12 -11.22
N GLU A 266 4.08 22.98 -10.97
CA GLU A 266 5.12 23.33 -11.93
C GLU A 266 5.98 22.11 -12.33
N LEU A 267 6.01 21.03 -11.53
CA LEU A 267 6.69 19.77 -11.88
C LEU A 267 6.12 19.09 -13.13
N HIS A 268 4.94 19.48 -13.62
CA HIS A 268 4.42 19.02 -14.90
C HIS A 268 5.06 19.73 -16.10
N ASN A 269 5.73 20.86 -15.86
CA ASN A 269 6.45 21.64 -16.87
C ASN A 269 7.91 21.90 -16.43
N PRO A 270 8.71 20.84 -16.18
CA PRO A 270 10.04 20.98 -15.58
C PRO A 270 11.06 21.71 -16.46
N GLY A 271 10.80 21.80 -17.77
CA GLY A 271 11.67 22.53 -18.70
C GLY A 271 11.76 24.04 -18.46
N ASP A 272 10.91 24.59 -17.58
CA ASP A 272 10.95 26.01 -17.22
C ASP A 272 11.99 26.32 -16.14
N PHE A 273 12.46 25.32 -15.38
CA PHE A 273 13.39 25.52 -14.26
C PHE A 273 14.48 24.45 -14.13
N VAL A 274 14.45 23.39 -14.94
CA VAL A 274 15.51 22.41 -15.00
C VAL A 274 16.19 22.44 -16.36
N ASP A 275 17.52 22.56 -16.34
CA ASP A 275 18.36 22.57 -17.52
C ASP A 275 18.32 21.23 -18.28
N ASP A 276 18.30 21.31 -19.60
CA ASP A 276 18.52 20.16 -20.48
C ASP A 276 19.96 19.64 -20.29
N VAL A 277 20.12 18.33 -20.12
CA VAL A 277 21.43 17.67 -20.13
C VAL A 277 21.58 16.79 -21.36
N ASP A 278 22.82 16.55 -21.81
CA ASP A 278 23.11 15.76 -23.03
C ASP A 278 22.50 14.34 -23.01
N ALA A 279 22.19 13.80 -21.83
CA ALA A 279 21.58 12.49 -21.62
C ALA A 279 20.04 12.51 -21.45
N ALA A 280 19.43 13.66 -21.17
CA ALA A 280 18.00 13.80 -20.92
C ALA A 280 17.54 15.26 -21.12
N THR A 281 16.53 15.48 -21.97
CA THR A 281 15.83 16.77 -22.01
C THR A 281 15.09 17.00 -20.69
N GLY A 282 15.00 18.24 -20.21
CA GLY A 282 14.27 18.64 -19.01
C GLY A 282 12.82 18.13 -19.01
N ALA A 283 12.18 18.07 -20.17
CA ALA A 283 10.84 17.51 -20.37
C ALA A 283 10.71 15.99 -20.16
N THR A 284 11.82 15.26 -20.01
CA THR A 284 11.85 13.80 -19.73
C THR A 284 12.19 13.51 -18.26
N ILE A 285 12.41 14.54 -17.45
CA ILE A 285 12.72 14.34 -16.04
C ILE A 285 11.51 13.71 -15.37
N ARG A 286 11.81 12.84 -14.43
CA ARG A 286 10.90 12.19 -13.48
C ARG A 286 10.20 13.19 -12.55
N ALA A 287 10.00 14.43 -12.97
CA ALA A 287 9.37 15.48 -12.20
C ALA A 287 7.94 15.08 -11.81
N ASN A 288 7.19 14.41 -12.70
CA ASN A 288 5.89 13.79 -12.35
C ASN A 288 6.01 12.70 -11.26
N LYS A 289 7.15 11.99 -11.20
CA LYS A 289 7.43 11.03 -10.11
C LYS A 289 7.78 11.74 -8.81
N VAL A 290 8.49 12.87 -8.88
CA VAL A 290 8.74 13.73 -7.71
C VAL A 290 7.43 14.32 -7.20
N TYR A 291 6.58 14.85 -8.07
CA TYR A 291 5.24 15.35 -7.75
C TYR A 291 4.42 14.28 -7.02
N SER A 292 4.36 13.09 -7.60
CA SER A 292 3.64 11.95 -7.01
C SER A 292 4.23 11.53 -5.66
N ALA A 293 5.56 11.59 -5.48
CA ALA A 293 6.21 11.32 -4.20
C ALA A 293 5.93 12.42 -3.15
N ILE A 294 5.80 13.69 -3.55
CA ILE A 294 5.35 14.78 -2.65
C ILE A 294 3.93 14.50 -2.18
N ARG A 295 3.02 14.22 -3.11
CA ARG A 295 1.62 13.93 -2.82
C ARG A 295 1.45 12.70 -1.94
N ASP A 296 2.19 11.63 -2.19
CA ASP A 296 2.25 10.47 -1.31
C ASP A 296 2.77 10.82 0.09
N GLY A 297 3.78 11.70 0.19
CA GLY A 297 4.26 12.17 1.49
C GLY A 297 3.22 12.96 2.27
N LEU A 298 2.44 13.80 1.59
CA LEU A 298 1.33 14.55 2.19
C LEU A 298 0.20 13.61 2.65
N ASN A 299 -0.16 12.60 1.85
CA ASN A 299 -1.21 11.61 2.18
C ASN A 299 -0.83 10.73 3.38
N ARG A 300 0.47 10.52 3.61
CA ARG A 300 1.01 9.79 4.77
C ARG A 300 1.03 10.61 6.06
N GLY A 301 0.63 11.87 6.00
CA GLY A 301 0.67 12.80 7.11
C GLY A 301 2.10 13.21 7.49
N ILE A 302 2.16 13.99 8.56
CA ILE A 302 3.40 14.59 9.06
C ILE A 302 4.35 13.53 9.63
N TYR A 303 5.46 13.28 8.96
CA TYR A 303 6.44 12.28 9.41
C TYR A 303 7.16 12.73 10.69
N SER A 304 7.42 14.03 10.85
CA SER A 304 8.01 14.60 12.08
C SER A 304 7.49 16.02 12.31
N PRO A 305 6.67 16.25 13.34
CA PRO A 305 6.14 17.58 13.66
C PRO A 305 7.21 18.59 14.06
N ALA A 306 7.07 19.85 13.61
CA ALA A 306 7.95 20.95 14.04
C ALA A 306 7.37 21.72 15.25
N ASN A 307 6.05 21.96 15.28
CA ASN A 307 5.40 22.86 16.24
C ASN A 307 4.10 22.27 16.84
N GLY A 308 4.16 21.03 17.35
CA GLY A 308 2.96 20.27 17.71
C GLY A 308 2.21 19.82 16.46
N TYR A 309 1.06 19.17 16.64
CA TYR A 309 0.26 18.62 15.55
C TYR A 309 -1.23 18.69 15.88
N SER A 310 -2.08 18.72 14.85
CA SER A 310 -3.53 18.54 14.95
C SER A 310 -3.91 17.12 14.56
N THR A 311 -4.91 16.58 15.23
CA THR A 311 -5.48 15.25 15.00
C THR A 311 -6.74 15.28 14.14
N ASP A 312 -7.13 16.45 13.63
CA ASP A 312 -8.40 16.68 12.93
C ASP A 312 -8.50 15.94 11.57
N LEU A 313 -7.41 15.35 11.09
CA LEU A 313 -7.34 14.60 9.82
C LEU A 313 -8.03 13.23 9.85
N LEU A 314 -8.62 12.84 10.98
CA LEU A 314 -9.19 11.50 11.22
C LEU A 314 -10.71 11.53 11.43
N GLU A 315 -11.36 12.64 11.10
CA GLU A 315 -12.83 12.70 11.06
C GLU A 315 -13.35 11.77 9.95
N ASP A 316 -14.43 11.04 10.23
CA ASP A 316 -15.17 10.21 9.27
C ASP A 316 -14.39 9.02 8.65
N VAL A 317 -13.50 8.38 9.43
CA VAL A 317 -12.90 7.10 9.01
C VAL A 317 -13.92 5.97 9.20
N GLU A 318 -14.24 5.30 8.09
CA GLU A 318 -15.20 4.19 8.07
C GLU A 318 -14.70 2.96 8.84
N ASP A 319 -15.64 2.20 9.39
CA ASP A 319 -15.34 0.92 10.01
C ASP A 319 -14.90 -0.09 8.95
N GLY A 320 -13.79 -0.78 9.22
CA GLY A 320 -13.25 -1.73 8.27
C GLY A 320 -11.81 -2.10 8.53
N ARG A 321 -11.29 -2.98 7.66
CA ARG A 321 -9.91 -3.41 7.71
C ARG A 321 -9.06 -2.51 6.84
N TYR A 322 -7.93 -2.05 7.35
CA TYR A 322 -6.99 -1.21 6.61
C TYR A 322 -5.64 -1.91 6.46
N ARG A 323 -4.95 -1.59 5.37
CA ARG A 323 -3.57 -2.01 5.13
C ARG A 323 -2.75 -0.88 4.57
N GLY A 324 -1.61 -0.65 5.21
CA GLY A 324 -0.71 0.41 4.79
C GLY A 324 0.74 0.06 4.99
N THR A 325 1.58 0.85 4.36
CA THR A 325 3.01 0.55 4.19
C THR A 325 3.83 1.80 4.42
N PHE A 326 5.09 1.65 4.78
CA PHE A 326 6.08 2.72 4.72
C PHE A 326 7.33 2.21 4.02
N GLY A 327 7.66 2.81 2.87
CA GLY A 327 8.88 2.57 2.13
C GLY A 327 9.88 3.72 2.32
N ASP A 328 11.16 3.38 2.43
CA ASP A 328 12.25 4.36 2.44
C ASP A 328 13.54 3.70 1.93
N ARG A 329 14.30 4.46 1.13
CA ARG A 329 15.59 4.02 0.54
C ARG A 329 15.52 2.75 -0.31
N GLY A 330 14.44 2.57 -1.08
CA GLY A 330 14.32 1.44 -2.01
C GLY A 330 13.66 0.20 -1.42
N TYR A 331 13.28 0.22 -0.15
CA TYR A 331 12.70 -0.93 0.53
C TYR A 331 11.43 -0.53 1.27
N GLN A 332 10.43 -1.40 1.21
CA GLN A 332 9.35 -1.39 2.18
C GLN A 332 9.95 -1.74 3.55
N GLN A 333 9.77 -0.87 4.54
CA GLN A 333 10.33 -1.07 5.88
C GLN A 333 9.28 -1.47 6.90
N VAL A 334 8.05 -0.98 6.73
CA VAL A 334 6.91 -1.32 7.58
C VAL A 334 5.71 -1.66 6.71
N SER A 335 4.98 -2.71 7.08
CA SER A 335 3.64 -3.00 6.58
C SER A 335 2.77 -3.31 7.79
N VAL A 336 1.61 -2.67 7.86
CA VAL A 336 0.63 -2.89 8.92
C VAL A 336 -0.69 -3.37 8.34
N GLN A 337 -1.44 -4.07 9.17
CA GLN A 337 -2.87 -4.29 9.02
C GLN A 337 -3.53 -4.02 10.37
N PHE A 338 -4.69 -3.37 10.36
CA PHE A 338 -5.49 -3.09 11.54
C PHE A 338 -6.95 -2.96 11.13
N TYR A 339 -7.84 -2.90 12.11
CA TYR A 339 -9.24 -2.60 11.96
C TYR A 339 -9.55 -1.26 12.61
N VAL A 340 -10.49 -0.51 12.02
CA VAL A 340 -11.18 0.58 12.70
C VAL A 340 -12.59 0.09 12.98
N GLU A 341 -13.02 0.15 14.24
CA GLU A 341 -14.38 -0.20 14.68
C GLU A 341 -14.84 0.84 15.70
N ASP A 342 -15.96 1.52 15.43
CA ASP A 342 -16.47 2.62 16.26
C ASP A 342 -15.41 3.71 16.52
N GLY A 343 -14.56 4.01 15.52
CA GLY A 343 -13.45 4.97 15.64
C GLY A 343 -12.26 4.48 16.49
N MET A 344 -12.21 3.19 16.84
CA MET A 344 -11.15 2.59 17.65
C MET A 344 -10.26 1.68 16.80
N ILE A 345 -8.96 1.64 17.09
CA ILE A 345 -8.00 0.75 16.42
C ILE A 345 -8.03 -0.61 17.09
N ASN A 346 -8.20 -1.66 16.31
CA ASN A 346 -8.15 -3.04 16.78
C ASN A 346 -7.25 -3.91 15.90
N ASP A 347 -6.72 -4.99 16.46
CA ASP A 347 -5.95 -6.03 15.77
C ASP A 347 -4.76 -5.48 14.93
N LEU A 348 -4.04 -4.48 15.45
CA LEU A 348 -2.86 -3.96 14.78
C LEU A 348 -1.76 -5.03 14.70
N SER A 349 -1.39 -5.40 13.49
CA SER A 349 -0.39 -6.44 13.22
C SER A 349 0.59 -6.04 12.12
N TYR A 350 1.80 -6.58 12.21
CA TYR A 350 2.87 -6.28 11.26
C TYR A 350 2.99 -7.34 10.18
N ARG A 351 2.73 -6.93 8.94
CA ARG A 351 2.87 -7.77 7.74
C ARG A 351 4.27 -7.71 7.13
N HIS A 352 5.10 -6.75 7.57
CA HIS A 352 6.50 -6.61 7.21
C HIS A 352 7.19 -5.66 8.21
N LEU A 353 8.36 -6.02 8.72
CA LEU A 353 9.22 -5.15 9.53
C LEU A 353 10.68 -5.36 9.15
N TYR A 354 11.15 -4.58 8.19
CA TYR A 354 12.44 -4.82 7.56
C TYR A 354 13.38 -3.63 7.62
N HIS A 355 14.68 -3.93 7.77
CA HIS A 355 15.73 -2.94 7.66
C HIS A 355 17.12 -3.52 7.59
N SER A 356 17.98 -2.90 6.79
CA SER A 356 19.40 -3.26 6.74
C SER A 356 19.58 -4.77 6.67
N ASP A 357 18.79 -5.42 5.81
CA ASP A 357 18.79 -6.87 5.60
C ASP A 357 18.29 -7.73 6.77
N ASN A 358 17.52 -7.17 7.70
CA ASN A 358 16.92 -7.89 8.82
C ASN A 358 15.39 -7.78 8.75
N ASP A 359 14.69 -8.92 8.75
CA ASP A 359 13.26 -8.98 9.08
C ASP A 359 13.13 -9.19 10.58
N TYR A 360 12.67 -8.16 11.29
CA TYR A 360 12.55 -8.19 12.75
C TYR A 360 11.53 -9.23 13.24
N ARG A 361 10.58 -9.65 12.40
CA ARG A 361 9.56 -10.63 12.76
C ARG A 361 10.11 -12.06 12.85
N GLU A 362 11.25 -12.31 12.20
CA GLU A 362 11.91 -13.61 12.22
C GLU A 362 12.87 -13.75 13.41
N MET A 363 13.01 -12.71 14.24
CA MET A 363 13.91 -12.72 15.38
C MET A 363 13.31 -13.44 16.58
N GLU A 364 14.15 -14.16 17.29
CA GLU A 364 13.80 -14.87 18.53
C GLU A 364 14.47 -14.23 19.74
N GLU A 365 13.91 -14.50 20.93
CA GLU A 365 14.49 -14.06 22.20
C GLU A 365 15.96 -14.50 22.30
N GLY A 366 16.85 -13.52 22.49
CA GLY A 366 18.30 -13.71 22.51
C GLY A 366 19.03 -13.25 21.24
N ASP A 367 18.31 -12.93 20.16
CA ASP A 367 18.90 -12.18 19.06
C ASP A 367 19.26 -10.75 19.51
N ALA A 368 20.37 -10.21 19.00
CA ALA A 368 20.82 -8.87 19.36
C ALA A 368 19.84 -7.77 18.96
N LEU A 369 18.97 -8.03 17.97
CA LEU A 369 18.00 -7.07 17.45
C LEU A 369 16.56 -7.40 17.86
N TYR A 370 16.32 -8.49 18.61
CA TYR A 370 14.98 -8.90 19.07
C TYR A 370 14.24 -7.79 19.82
N GLY A 371 14.95 -7.00 20.64
CA GLY A 371 14.34 -5.87 21.35
C GLY A 371 13.68 -4.84 20.43
N ILE A 372 14.12 -4.72 19.17
CA ILE A 372 13.46 -3.85 18.19
C ILE A 372 12.08 -4.42 17.82
N TYR A 373 11.96 -5.73 17.67
CA TYR A 373 10.66 -6.38 17.43
C TYR A 373 9.73 -6.22 18.63
N GLU A 374 10.23 -6.41 19.85
CA GLU A 374 9.46 -6.17 21.08
C GLU A 374 8.91 -4.74 21.16
N GLN A 375 9.71 -3.74 20.80
CA GLN A 375 9.25 -2.35 20.74
C GLN A 375 8.10 -2.13 19.74
N HIS A 376 8.09 -2.84 18.62
CA HIS A 376 6.96 -2.78 17.68
C HIS A 376 5.71 -3.46 18.26
N LEU A 377 5.88 -4.57 18.99
CA LEU A 377 4.77 -5.22 19.70
C LEU A 377 4.17 -4.32 20.78
N GLN A 378 5.00 -3.55 21.50
CA GLN A 378 4.52 -2.56 22.48
C GLN A 378 3.69 -1.45 21.82
N ILE A 379 4.06 -1.00 20.60
CA ILE A 379 3.21 -0.07 19.83
C ILE A 379 1.85 -0.71 19.52
N ALA A 380 1.83 -1.95 19.06
CA ALA A 380 0.59 -2.65 18.73
C ALA A 380 -0.30 -2.82 19.97
N GLU A 381 0.27 -3.27 21.09
CA GLU A 381 -0.44 -3.41 22.37
C GLU A 381 -0.97 -2.07 22.90
N TYR A 382 -0.19 -0.99 22.74
CA TYR A 382 -0.60 0.34 23.17
C TYR A 382 -1.79 0.88 22.38
N LEU A 383 -1.80 0.71 21.06
CA LEU A 383 -2.88 1.20 20.19
C LEU A 383 -4.14 0.34 20.23
N GLU A 384 -4.07 -0.89 20.74
CA GLU A 384 -5.20 -1.81 20.81
C GLU A 384 -6.36 -1.24 21.64
N GLY A 385 -7.53 -1.15 21.03
CA GLY A 385 -8.73 -0.59 21.61
C GLY A 385 -8.62 0.90 21.96
N GLN A 386 -7.67 1.62 21.37
CA GLN A 386 -7.56 3.07 21.54
C GLN A 386 -8.30 3.83 20.43
N PRO A 387 -8.79 5.05 20.70
CA PRO A 387 -9.30 5.93 19.67
C PRO A 387 -8.27 6.16 18.55
N LEU A 388 -8.73 6.28 17.30
CA LEU A 388 -7.87 6.40 16.12
C LEU A 388 -6.87 7.57 16.22
N GLU A 389 -7.23 8.67 16.88
CA GLU A 389 -6.33 9.81 17.10
C GLU A 389 -5.09 9.47 17.94
N THR A 390 -5.09 8.36 18.67
CA THR A 390 -3.97 7.91 19.50
C THR A 390 -2.73 7.55 18.67
N ILE A 391 -2.87 7.33 17.36
CA ILE A 391 -1.71 7.11 16.47
C ILE A 391 -0.74 8.28 16.47
N TYR A 392 -1.19 9.49 16.80
CA TYR A 392 -0.31 10.65 16.87
C TYR A 392 0.66 10.61 18.05
N ASP A 393 0.38 9.82 19.08
CA ASP A 393 1.32 9.58 20.20
C ASP A 393 2.59 8.86 19.71
N LEU A 394 2.56 8.25 18.52
CA LEU A 394 3.74 7.71 17.85
C LEU A 394 4.81 8.77 17.54
N HIS A 395 4.50 10.07 17.61
CA HIS A 395 5.52 11.13 17.53
C HIS A 395 6.34 11.27 18.82
N THR A 396 5.84 10.74 19.94
CA THR A 396 6.48 10.76 21.26
C THR A 396 6.45 9.37 21.91
N PRO A 397 7.04 8.34 21.29
CA PRO A 397 6.89 6.94 21.71
C PRO A 397 7.50 6.61 23.08
N GLY A 398 8.38 7.47 23.61
CA GLY A 398 9.03 7.26 24.91
C GLY A 398 8.07 7.26 26.10
N ASP A 399 6.81 7.61 25.91
CA ASP A 399 5.79 7.61 26.96
C ASP A 399 5.14 6.23 27.18
N PHE A 400 5.22 5.33 26.19
CA PHE A 400 4.58 4.01 26.23
C PHE A 400 5.43 2.87 25.67
N VAL A 401 6.59 3.16 25.09
CA VAL A 401 7.54 2.13 24.65
C VAL A 401 8.79 2.15 25.53
N ASP A 402 9.11 1.00 26.10
CA ASP A 402 10.29 0.80 26.93
C ASP A 402 11.59 0.88 26.10
N ASP A 403 12.62 1.50 26.69
CA ASP A 403 13.98 1.47 26.15
C ASP A 403 14.52 0.03 26.18
N VAL A 404 15.17 -0.41 25.09
CA VAL A 404 15.95 -1.66 25.08
C VAL A 404 17.45 -1.35 24.95
N ASP A 405 18.30 -2.25 25.47
CA ASP A 405 19.76 -2.05 25.54
C ASP A 405 20.44 -1.69 24.20
N VAL A 406 19.81 -2.07 23.08
CA VAL A 406 20.30 -1.85 21.70
C VAL A 406 19.61 -0.70 20.95
N ALA A 407 18.51 -0.16 21.48
CA ALA A 407 17.74 0.91 20.86
C ALA A 407 16.91 1.65 21.93
N THR A 408 17.09 2.96 22.05
CA THR A 408 16.20 3.76 22.90
C THR A 408 14.82 3.86 22.25
N GLY A 409 13.76 4.05 23.04
CA GLY A 409 12.41 4.33 22.59
C GLY A 409 12.36 5.54 21.64
N ALA A 410 13.25 6.51 21.83
CA ALA A 410 13.46 7.66 20.93
C ALA A 410 14.09 7.31 19.56
N THR A 411 14.56 6.08 19.38
CA THR A 411 15.12 5.54 18.13
C THR A 411 14.10 4.69 17.37
N ILE A 412 12.89 4.51 17.92
CA ILE A 412 11.87 3.68 17.30
C ILE A 412 11.34 4.34 16.05
N ARG A 413 11.04 3.48 15.10
CA ARG A 413 10.40 3.78 13.82
C ARG A 413 8.92 4.07 13.98
N SER A 414 8.50 4.65 15.09
CA SER A 414 7.10 4.92 15.41
C SER A 414 6.50 5.84 14.35
N ASN A 415 7.26 6.83 13.88
CA ASN A 415 6.87 7.66 12.74
C ASN A 415 6.70 6.86 11.44
N LYS A 416 7.43 5.76 11.25
CA LYS A 416 7.23 4.85 10.09
C LYS A 416 5.96 4.02 10.26
N VAL A 417 5.63 3.61 11.48
CA VAL A 417 4.36 2.94 11.80
C VAL A 417 3.19 3.91 11.60
N PHE A 418 3.29 5.14 12.12
CA PHE A 418 2.33 6.22 11.88
C PHE A 418 2.11 6.45 10.38
N SER A 419 3.17 6.67 9.61
CA SER A 419 3.05 6.86 8.16
C SER A 419 2.52 5.63 7.44
N ALA A 420 2.74 4.42 7.96
CA ALA A 420 2.14 3.21 7.41
C ALA A 420 0.64 3.12 7.72
N ILE A 421 0.19 3.51 8.91
CA ILE A 421 -1.23 3.59 9.26
C ILE A 421 -1.93 4.65 8.41
N MET A 422 -1.39 5.88 8.36
CA MET A 422 -1.92 6.97 7.53
C MET A 422 -1.97 6.58 6.04
N ASN A 423 -0.96 5.86 5.55
CA ASN A 423 -1.00 5.32 4.18
C ASN A 423 -2.18 4.36 3.97
N GLY A 424 -2.48 3.50 4.94
CA GLY A 424 -3.64 2.60 4.87
C GLY A 424 -4.96 3.36 4.89
N LEU A 425 -5.12 4.32 5.81
CA LEU A 425 -6.31 5.18 5.88
C LEU A 425 -6.52 5.95 4.57
N SER A 426 -5.43 6.52 4.01
CA SER A 426 -5.47 7.23 2.73
C SER A 426 -5.79 6.34 1.51
N ARG A 427 -5.97 5.03 1.68
CA ARG A 427 -6.31 4.11 0.58
C ARG A 427 -7.68 3.47 0.76
N GLY A 428 -8.37 3.78 1.85
CA GLY A 428 -9.67 3.19 2.20
C GLY A 428 -9.58 1.74 2.68
N ILE A 429 -10.74 1.12 2.80
CA ILE A 429 -10.92 -0.25 3.31
C ILE A 429 -10.29 -1.29 2.37
N TYR A 430 -9.70 -2.34 2.96
CA TYR A 430 -8.98 -3.45 2.32
C TYR A 430 -9.68 -4.81 2.41
#